data_AF-A0A9D1RQD1-F1
#
_entry.id   AF-A0A9D1RQD1-F1
#
_cell.length_a   1.000
_cell.length_b   1.000
_cell.length_c   1.000
_cell.angle_alpha   90.00
_cell.angle_beta   90.00
_cell.angle_gamma   90.00
#
_symmetry.space_group_name_H-M   'P 1'
#
loop_
_entity.id
_entity.type
_entity.pdbx_description
1 polymer ?
#
loop_
_entity_poly.entity_id
_entity_poly.type
_entity_poly.pdbx_seq_one_letter_code
_entity_poly.pdbx_strand_id
1 'polypeptide(L)'
;MTSRETGGARDAKERIVDAAVARLHRDGLTVALAGISLEEAIAEAGVARATGYRRWPNRQDFARAVLVRVVREAELVPESEETLAAIRNAVSRVNAVAERGEIADPGRTAVVEALRIATEADFRRLVTSRRWRDYLALRATCAGLPDEELRAELTAELRRADKDFTAGRGRVYARATRALGYRVQVPALGEDASLELMSSTLGALMSGLIIGGGRSGTDDADDADDSFTAKAFGSEIDGRWTAASYALTSSFLTFLAPPAVPTVDIDLQTVLTEL
;
A
#
# COMPACT_ATOMS: atom_id res chain seq x y z
N MET A 1 -0.30 40.02 23.27
CA MET A 1 -1.34 39.08 23.76
C MET A 1 -1.94 38.19 22.66
N THR A 2 -1.45 38.23 21.42
CA THR A 2 -2.12 37.63 20.24
C THR A 2 -1.56 36.26 19.78
N SER A 3 -0.33 35.90 20.10
CA SER A 3 0.27 34.61 19.67
C SER A 3 -0.16 33.38 20.48
N ARG A 4 -0.58 33.54 21.75
CA ARG A 4 -0.97 32.42 22.61
C ARG A 4 -2.41 31.95 22.35
N GLU A 5 -3.30 32.89 21.99
CA GLU A 5 -4.69 32.58 21.61
C GLU A 5 -4.82 31.99 20.21
N THR A 6 -3.96 32.38 19.26
CA THR A 6 -3.90 31.78 17.91
C THR A 6 -3.26 30.39 17.92
N GLY A 7 -2.31 30.13 18.82
CA GLY A 7 -1.76 28.79 19.07
C GLY A 7 -2.83 27.82 19.62
N GLY A 8 -3.53 28.21 20.70
CA GLY A 8 -4.61 27.37 21.27
C GLY A 8 -5.85 27.26 20.37
N ALA A 9 -6.07 28.23 19.49
CA ALA A 9 -7.13 28.22 18.49
C ALA A 9 -6.95 27.15 17.41
N ARG A 10 -5.74 27.12 16.84
CA ARG A 10 -5.34 26.20 15.79
C ARG A 10 -5.24 24.78 16.35
N ASP A 11 -4.68 24.66 17.55
CA ASP A 11 -4.64 23.41 18.32
C ASP A 11 -6.03 22.80 18.52
N ALA A 12 -7.03 23.58 18.96
CA ALA A 12 -8.37 23.06 19.15
C ALA A 12 -9.05 22.61 17.83
N LYS A 13 -8.81 23.33 16.72
CA LYS A 13 -9.40 22.99 15.42
C LYS A 13 -8.82 21.68 14.87
N GLU A 14 -7.49 21.52 14.96
CA GLU A 14 -6.77 20.34 14.51
C GLU A 14 -7.12 19.12 15.39
N ARG A 15 -7.12 19.26 16.72
CA ARG A 15 -7.50 18.18 17.64
C ARG A 15 -8.89 17.60 17.41
N ILE A 16 -9.88 18.44 17.06
CA ILE A 16 -11.23 17.97 16.76
C ILE A 16 -11.24 17.14 15.46
N VAL A 17 -10.47 17.54 14.45
CA VAL A 17 -10.33 16.74 13.22
C VAL A 17 -9.60 15.43 13.51
N ASP A 18 -8.50 15.47 14.26
CA ASP A 18 -7.72 14.28 14.60
C ASP A 18 -8.57 13.25 15.38
N ALA A 19 -9.42 13.72 16.32
CA ALA A 19 -10.36 12.87 17.04
C ALA A 19 -11.38 12.20 16.09
N ALA A 20 -11.92 12.96 15.14
CA ALA A 20 -12.87 12.43 14.16
C ALA A 20 -12.23 11.40 13.22
N VAL A 21 -11.00 11.65 12.76
CA VAL A 21 -10.23 10.72 11.93
C VAL A 21 -9.92 9.44 12.70
N ALA A 22 -9.46 9.56 13.96
CA ALA A 22 -9.23 8.41 14.83
C ALA A 22 -10.50 7.58 15.07
N ARG A 23 -11.66 8.24 15.23
CA ARG A 23 -12.96 7.56 15.32
C ARG A 23 -13.32 6.84 14.02
N LEU A 24 -13.15 7.45 12.86
CA LEU A 24 -13.40 6.80 11.57
C LEU A 24 -12.55 5.53 11.38
N HIS A 25 -11.25 5.61 11.72
CA HIS A 25 -10.36 4.46 11.68
C HIS A 25 -10.80 3.34 12.66
N ARG A 26 -11.32 3.68 13.84
CA ARG A 26 -11.86 2.67 14.76
C ARG A 26 -13.14 2.04 14.21
N ASP A 27 -14.11 2.86 13.80
CA ASP A 27 -15.50 2.42 13.67
C ASP A 27 -15.87 1.91 12.27
N GLY A 28 -15.23 2.40 11.22
CA GLY A 28 -15.73 2.16 9.85
C GLY A 28 -15.95 3.46 9.10
N LEU A 29 -15.43 3.61 7.88
CA LEU A 29 -16.01 4.58 6.95
C LEU A 29 -17.32 3.97 6.44
N THR A 30 -18.41 4.16 7.21
CA THR A 30 -19.73 3.70 6.79
C THR A 30 -20.12 4.42 5.50
N VAL A 31 -20.80 3.69 4.60
CA VAL A 31 -21.14 4.09 3.20
C VAL A 31 -21.87 5.45 3.10
N ALA A 32 -22.38 6.00 4.19
CA ALA A 32 -22.84 7.37 4.25
C ALA A 32 -21.84 8.25 5.02
N LEU A 33 -21.32 9.29 4.35
CA LEU A 33 -20.65 10.45 4.97
C LEU A 33 -21.48 11.13 6.07
N ALA A 34 -22.75 10.74 6.24
CA ALA A 34 -23.64 11.11 7.33
C ALA A 34 -23.14 10.70 8.73
N GLY A 35 -22.14 9.80 8.83
CA GLY A 35 -21.56 9.36 10.10
C GLY A 35 -20.57 10.33 10.76
N ILE A 36 -20.14 11.40 10.08
CA ILE A 36 -19.19 12.36 10.66
C ILE A 36 -19.93 13.31 11.62
N SER A 37 -19.74 13.07 12.92
CA SER A 37 -20.37 13.82 14.01
C SER A 37 -19.41 14.84 14.61
N LEU A 38 -19.73 16.13 14.50
CA LEU A 38 -18.95 17.21 15.11
C LEU A 38 -19.07 17.16 16.64
N GLU A 39 -20.26 16.84 17.16
CA GLU A 39 -20.50 16.73 18.60
C GLU A 39 -19.62 15.66 19.25
N GLU A 40 -19.54 14.48 18.65
CA GLU A 40 -18.70 13.38 19.14
C GLU A 40 -17.22 13.74 19.04
N ALA A 41 -16.79 14.33 17.91
CA ALA A 41 -15.41 14.77 17.73
C ALA A 41 -14.98 15.84 18.75
N ILE A 42 -15.86 16.80 19.08
CA ILE A 42 -15.59 17.80 20.13
C ILE A 42 -15.43 17.13 21.50
N ALA A 43 -16.31 16.18 21.82
CA ALA A 43 -16.28 15.46 23.09
C ALA A 43 -15.01 14.61 23.22
N GLU A 44 -14.68 13.82 22.20
CA GLU A 44 -13.48 12.98 22.17
C GLU A 44 -12.18 13.83 22.18
N ALA A 45 -12.19 14.98 21.50
CA ALA A 45 -11.05 15.90 21.53
C ALA A 45 -10.87 16.60 22.89
N GLY A 46 -11.81 16.46 23.84
CA GLY A 46 -11.74 17.14 25.14
C GLY A 46 -11.84 18.67 25.05
N VAL A 47 -12.50 19.18 24.01
CA VAL A 47 -12.67 20.62 23.78
C VAL A 47 -14.03 21.07 24.31
N ALA A 48 -14.08 22.22 25.00
CA ALA A 48 -15.35 22.78 25.45
C ALA A 48 -16.30 23.02 24.28
N ARG A 49 -17.58 22.62 24.40
CA ARG A 49 -18.60 22.69 23.35
C ARG A 49 -18.69 24.06 22.67
N ALA A 50 -18.71 25.15 23.44
CA ALA A 50 -18.76 26.52 22.91
C ALA A 50 -17.50 26.87 22.08
N THR A 51 -16.33 26.39 22.49
CA THR A 51 -15.09 26.55 21.70
C THR A 51 -15.15 25.71 20.43
N GLY A 52 -15.65 24.47 20.50
CA GLY A 52 -15.82 23.59 19.34
C GLY A 52 -16.68 24.23 18.23
N TYR A 53 -17.90 24.66 18.56
CA TYR A 53 -18.78 25.33 17.57
C TYR A 53 -18.24 26.68 17.08
N ARG A 54 -17.49 27.42 17.91
CA ARG A 54 -16.84 28.65 17.44
C ARG A 54 -15.74 28.35 16.42
N ARG A 55 -15.06 27.20 16.51
CA ARG A 55 -13.99 26.78 15.57
C ARG A 55 -14.53 26.10 14.32
N TRP A 56 -15.64 25.38 14.46
CA TRP A 56 -16.35 24.69 13.39
C TRP A 56 -17.82 25.13 13.36
N PRO A 57 -18.09 26.37 12.89
CA PRO A 57 -19.46 26.88 12.81
C PRO A 57 -20.28 26.17 11.73
N ASN A 58 -19.61 25.64 10.71
CA ASN A 58 -20.21 24.89 9.61
C ASN A 58 -19.83 23.41 9.70
N ARG A 59 -20.84 22.55 9.81
CA ARG A 59 -20.67 21.09 9.88
C ARG A 59 -20.15 20.49 8.57
N GLN A 60 -20.51 21.06 7.42
CA GLN A 60 -20.02 20.60 6.12
C GLN A 60 -18.51 20.88 5.96
N ASP A 61 -18.04 22.05 6.37
CA ASP A 61 -16.61 22.39 6.34
C ASP A 61 -15.79 21.47 7.25
N PHE A 62 -16.36 21.08 8.39
CA PHE A 62 -15.76 20.09 9.28
C PHE A 62 -15.67 18.71 8.61
N ALA A 63 -16.78 18.20 8.07
CA ALA A 63 -16.80 16.92 7.37
C ALA A 63 -15.81 16.91 6.19
N ARG A 64 -15.76 17.99 5.42
CA ARG A 64 -14.77 18.23 4.36
C ARG A 64 -13.34 18.09 4.88
N ALA A 65 -12.99 18.79 5.96
CA ALA A 65 -11.66 18.74 6.53
C ALA A 65 -11.26 17.35 7.03
N VAL A 66 -12.21 16.60 7.62
CA VAL A 66 -12.00 15.22 8.05
C VAL A 66 -11.73 14.31 6.85
N LEU A 67 -12.52 14.39 5.78
CA LEU A 67 -12.35 13.55 4.60
C LEU A 67 -11.06 13.83 3.84
N VAL A 68 -10.72 15.11 3.66
CA VAL A 68 -9.43 15.52 3.08
C VAL A 68 -8.28 14.99 3.95
N ARG A 69 -8.42 15.00 5.28
CA ARG A 69 -7.41 14.44 6.16
C ARG A 69 -7.26 12.93 6.01
N VAL A 70 -8.36 12.17 5.92
CA VAL A 70 -8.32 10.72 5.69
C VAL A 70 -7.55 10.39 4.40
N VAL A 71 -7.77 11.14 3.32
CA VAL A 71 -7.02 10.96 2.06
C VAL A 71 -5.54 11.25 2.25
N ARG A 72 -5.20 12.32 2.98
CA ARG A 72 -3.80 12.74 3.18
C ARG A 72 -3.02 11.85 4.15
N GLU A 73 -3.69 11.20 5.10
CA GLU A 73 -3.09 10.23 6.02
C GLU A 73 -3.02 8.82 5.42
N ALA A 74 -3.58 8.61 4.24
CA ALA A 74 -3.37 7.38 3.50
C ALA A 74 -1.88 7.31 3.10
N GLU A 75 -1.20 6.28 3.58
CA GLU A 75 0.22 6.08 3.34
C GLU A 75 0.45 4.65 2.87
N LEU A 76 1.43 4.47 1.98
CA LEU A 76 1.99 3.16 1.72
C LEU A 76 2.76 2.72 2.95
N VAL A 77 2.48 1.50 3.42
CA VAL A 77 3.22 0.92 4.55
C VAL A 77 4.54 0.38 4.01
N PRO A 78 5.70 0.85 4.52
CA PRO A 78 7.00 0.33 4.10
C PRO A 78 7.14 -1.17 4.35
N GLU A 79 8.09 -1.79 3.64
CA GLU A 79 8.51 -3.17 3.93
C GLU A 79 9.02 -3.28 5.37
N SER A 80 8.72 -4.40 6.04
CA SER A 80 9.25 -4.66 7.38
C SER A 80 10.62 -5.34 7.29
N GLU A 81 11.46 -5.14 8.31
CA GLU A 81 12.74 -5.86 8.44
C GLU A 81 12.55 -7.39 8.42
N GLU A 82 11.42 -7.87 8.94
CA GLU A 82 11.05 -9.28 8.89
C GLU A 82 10.87 -9.76 7.44
N THR A 83 10.15 -9.01 6.60
CA THR A 83 9.99 -9.35 5.18
C THR A 83 11.33 -9.31 4.45
N LEU A 84 12.13 -8.27 4.69
CA LEU A 84 13.46 -8.17 4.09
C LEU A 84 14.37 -9.33 4.50
N ALA A 85 14.33 -9.74 5.77
CA ALA A 85 15.05 -10.91 6.26
C ALA A 85 14.54 -12.21 5.62
N ALA A 86 13.22 -12.37 5.46
CA ALA A 86 12.63 -13.52 4.78
C ALA A 86 13.08 -13.63 3.32
N ILE A 87 13.12 -12.51 2.60
CA ILE A 87 13.64 -12.44 1.21
C ILE A 87 15.13 -12.84 1.20
N ARG A 88 15.96 -12.25 2.07
CA ARG A 88 17.39 -12.59 2.18
C ARG A 88 17.59 -14.10 2.41
N ASN A 89 16.89 -14.67 3.39
CA ASN A 89 16.96 -16.09 3.70
C ASN A 89 16.51 -16.96 2.53
N ALA A 90 15.44 -16.58 1.83
CA ALA A 90 14.96 -17.33 0.68
C ALA A 90 16.01 -17.39 -0.43
N VAL A 91 16.66 -16.26 -0.73
CA VAL A 91 17.70 -16.27 -1.76
C VAL A 91 18.96 -17.01 -1.32
N SER A 92 19.38 -16.89 -0.06
CA SER A 92 20.50 -17.69 0.47
C SER A 92 20.26 -19.20 0.31
N ARG A 93 19.01 -19.66 0.51
CA ARG A 93 18.65 -21.07 0.25
C ARG A 93 18.77 -21.43 -1.22
N VAL A 94 18.32 -20.57 -2.14
CA VAL A 94 18.45 -20.80 -3.59
C VAL A 94 19.93 -20.95 -3.97
N ASN A 95 20.79 -20.07 -3.47
CA ASN A 95 22.24 -20.14 -3.72
C ASN A 95 22.84 -21.46 -3.20
N ALA A 96 22.50 -21.85 -1.96
CA ALA A 96 22.99 -23.10 -1.38
C ALA A 96 22.55 -24.34 -2.19
N VAL A 97 21.34 -24.32 -2.78
CA VAL A 97 20.85 -25.38 -3.66
C VAL A 97 21.58 -25.36 -5.01
N ALA A 98 21.85 -24.16 -5.55
CA ALA A 98 22.60 -23.98 -6.79
C ALA A 98 24.06 -24.48 -6.68
N GLU A 99 24.73 -24.23 -5.55
CA GLU A 99 26.09 -24.72 -5.26
C GLU A 99 26.19 -26.25 -5.29
N ARG A 100 25.08 -26.96 -5.03
CA ARG A 100 24.98 -28.42 -5.14
C ARG A 100 24.68 -28.91 -6.55
N GLY A 101 24.45 -28.01 -7.51
CA GLY A 101 24.12 -28.34 -8.90
C GLY A 101 22.68 -28.80 -9.11
N GLU A 102 21.77 -28.50 -8.18
CA GLU A 102 20.38 -28.96 -8.19
C GLU A 102 19.43 -28.02 -8.96
N ILE A 103 19.90 -26.82 -9.36
CA ILE A 103 19.13 -25.78 -10.07
C ILE A 103 19.95 -25.29 -11.26
N ALA A 104 19.32 -25.18 -12.43
CA ALA A 104 19.96 -24.70 -13.66
C ALA A 104 19.99 -23.17 -13.80
N ASP A 105 18.95 -22.47 -13.31
CA ASP A 105 18.79 -21.01 -13.34
C ASP A 105 18.45 -20.47 -11.92
N PRO A 106 19.46 -20.32 -11.06
CA PRO A 106 19.24 -19.83 -9.71
C PRO A 106 18.92 -18.33 -9.66
N GLY A 107 19.29 -17.56 -10.70
CA GLY A 107 18.90 -16.15 -10.81
C GLY A 107 17.39 -16.00 -10.97
N ARG A 108 16.80 -16.75 -11.91
CA ARG A 108 15.34 -16.79 -12.10
C ARG A 108 14.63 -17.28 -10.84
N THR A 109 15.12 -18.37 -10.25
CA THR A 109 14.56 -18.96 -9.03
C THR A 109 14.58 -17.97 -7.86
N ALA A 110 15.70 -17.26 -7.64
CA ALA A 110 15.83 -16.27 -6.57
C ALA A 110 14.85 -15.09 -6.74
N VAL A 111 14.70 -14.57 -7.96
CA VAL A 111 13.77 -13.45 -8.24
C VAL A 111 12.32 -13.86 -8.03
N VAL A 112 11.92 -15.05 -8.50
CA VAL A 112 10.55 -15.54 -8.27
C VAL A 112 10.28 -15.68 -6.77
N GLU A 113 11.20 -16.23 -6.00
CA GLU A 113 11.03 -16.40 -4.56
C GLU A 113 10.99 -15.08 -3.80
N ALA A 114 11.85 -14.11 -4.17
CA ALA A 114 11.83 -12.78 -3.60
C ALA A 114 10.48 -12.08 -3.87
N LEU A 115 10.00 -12.13 -5.11
CA LEU A 115 8.70 -11.54 -5.48
C LEU A 115 7.54 -12.23 -4.78
N ARG A 116 7.56 -13.57 -4.66
CA ARG A 116 6.52 -14.34 -3.96
C ARG A 116 6.38 -13.86 -2.51
N ILE A 117 7.50 -13.70 -1.81
CA ILE A 117 7.51 -13.24 -0.42
C ILE A 117 7.09 -11.77 -0.31
N ALA A 118 7.68 -10.89 -1.13
CA ALA A 118 7.40 -9.45 -1.10
C ALA A 118 5.93 -9.16 -1.39
N THR A 119 5.37 -9.75 -2.45
CA THR A 119 3.99 -9.50 -2.87
C THR A 119 2.96 -10.02 -1.88
N GLU A 120 3.22 -11.18 -1.25
CA GLU A 120 2.39 -11.69 -0.16
C GLU A 120 2.42 -10.77 1.06
N ALA A 121 3.62 -10.34 1.47
CA ALA A 121 3.78 -9.45 2.61
C ALA A 121 3.11 -8.10 2.37
N ASP A 122 3.25 -7.52 1.17
CA ASP A 122 2.63 -6.25 0.81
C ASP A 122 1.11 -6.33 0.80
N PHE A 123 0.56 -7.42 0.25
CA PHE A 123 -0.87 -7.67 0.31
C PHE A 123 -1.38 -7.77 1.76
N ARG A 124 -0.71 -8.54 2.62
CA ARG A 124 -1.07 -8.69 4.05
C ARG A 124 -1.02 -7.36 4.81
N ARG A 125 0.00 -6.54 4.57
CA ARG A 125 0.10 -5.21 5.20
C ARG A 125 -1.05 -4.29 4.78
N LEU A 126 -1.41 -4.30 3.50
CA LEU A 126 -2.43 -3.40 2.99
C LEU A 126 -3.85 -3.85 3.31
N VAL A 127 -4.14 -5.16 3.34
CA VAL A 127 -5.47 -5.66 3.74
C VAL A 127 -5.73 -5.39 5.24
N THR A 128 -4.70 -5.47 6.08
CA THR A 128 -4.80 -5.16 7.51
C THR A 128 -4.76 -3.65 7.79
N SER A 129 -4.22 -2.84 6.87
CA SER A 129 -4.16 -1.38 6.99
C SER A 129 -5.54 -0.74 6.94
N ARG A 130 -5.93 -0.19 8.09
CA ARG A 130 -7.20 0.53 8.23
C ARG A 130 -7.27 1.80 7.40
N ARG A 131 -6.18 2.58 7.41
CA ARG A 131 -6.04 3.82 6.61
C ARG A 131 -6.20 3.53 5.13
N TRP A 132 -5.62 2.43 4.65
CA TRP A 132 -5.72 2.01 3.25
C TRP A 132 -7.16 1.62 2.88
N ARG A 133 -7.85 0.85 3.74
CA ARG A 133 -9.25 0.49 3.53
C ARG A 133 -10.17 1.71 3.50
N ASP A 134 -9.95 2.68 4.40
CA ASP A 134 -10.72 3.93 4.44
C ASP A 134 -10.49 4.77 3.18
N TYR A 135 -9.24 4.85 2.71
CA TYR A 135 -8.88 5.45 1.43
C TYR A 135 -9.58 4.77 0.24
N LEU A 136 -9.56 3.43 0.16
CA LEU A 136 -10.22 2.69 -0.91
C LEU A 136 -11.74 2.86 -0.89
N ALA A 137 -12.34 2.86 0.30
CA ALA A 137 -13.77 3.11 0.47
C ALA A 137 -14.14 4.52 -0.03
N LEU A 138 -13.37 5.54 0.36
CA LEU A 138 -13.58 6.90 -0.09
C LEU A 138 -13.37 7.04 -1.61
N ARG A 139 -12.35 6.38 -2.17
CA ARG A 139 -12.12 6.35 -3.63
C ARG A 139 -13.31 5.74 -4.38
N ALA A 140 -13.91 4.68 -3.83
CA ALA A 140 -15.06 4.01 -4.44
C ALA A 140 -16.36 4.84 -4.34
N THR A 141 -16.55 5.59 -3.26
CA THR A 141 -17.80 6.33 -3.00
C THR A 141 -17.77 7.80 -3.43
N CYS A 142 -16.59 8.39 -3.64
CA CYS A 142 -16.41 9.81 -3.94
C CYS A 142 -17.25 10.28 -5.15
N ALA A 143 -17.40 9.45 -6.18
CA ALA A 143 -18.19 9.81 -7.36
C ALA A 143 -19.69 9.99 -7.08
N GLY A 144 -20.21 9.36 -6.03
CA GLY A 144 -21.62 9.42 -5.63
C GLY A 144 -21.97 10.58 -4.69
N LEU A 145 -21.02 11.47 -4.39
CA LEU A 145 -21.27 12.58 -3.47
C LEU A 145 -22.18 13.65 -4.10
N PRO A 146 -23.23 14.10 -3.39
CA PRO A 146 -24.17 15.08 -3.92
C PRO A 146 -23.60 16.51 -3.97
N ASP A 147 -22.64 16.82 -3.10
CA ASP A 147 -21.96 18.11 -3.07
C ASP A 147 -20.86 18.15 -4.15
N GLU A 148 -21.09 18.94 -5.20
CA GLU A 148 -20.19 19.08 -6.35
C GLU A 148 -18.82 19.63 -5.98
N GLU A 149 -18.76 20.61 -5.09
CA GLU A 149 -17.52 21.28 -4.71
C GLU A 149 -16.66 20.32 -3.87
N LEU A 150 -17.27 19.67 -2.88
CA LEU A 150 -16.62 18.64 -2.07
C LEU A 150 -16.15 17.47 -2.93
N ARG A 151 -16.99 17.01 -3.88
CA ARG A 151 -16.64 15.93 -4.81
C ARG A 151 -15.43 16.30 -5.66
N ALA A 152 -15.37 17.52 -6.19
CA ALA A 152 -14.24 17.99 -6.99
C ALA A 152 -12.94 18.06 -6.17
N GLU A 153 -13.02 18.60 -4.95
CA GLU A 153 -11.88 18.69 -4.02
C GLU A 153 -11.35 17.31 -3.63
N LEU A 154 -12.22 16.41 -3.18
CA LEU A 154 -11.83 15.04 -2.82
C LEU A 154 -11.27 14.27 -4.01
N THR A 155 -11.85 14.44 -5.19
CA THR A 155 -11.32 13.83 -6.42
C THR A 155 -9.89 14.32 -6.70
N ALA A 156 -9.60 15.61 -6.49
CA ALA A 156 -8.27 16.17 -6.68
C ALA A 156 -7.26 15.62 -5.66
N GLU A 157 -7.64 15.54 -4.38
CA GLU A 157 -6.79 14.96 -3.32
C GLU A 157 -6.55 13.47 -3.53
N LEU A 158 -7.58 12.69 -3.91
CA LEU A 158 -7.44 11.27 -4.25
C LEU A 158 -6.48 11.06 -5.43
N ARG A 159 -6.61 11.85 -6.50
CA ARG A 159 -5.69 11.80 -7.65
C ARG A 159 -4.26 12.16 -7.27
N ARG A 160 -4.08 13.09 -6.33
CA ARG A 160 -2.74 13.44 -5.81
C ARG A 160 -2.15 12.26 -5.03
N ALA A 161 -2.91 11.67 -4.12
CA ALA A 161 -2.48 10.49 -3.37
C ALA A 161 -2.13 9.32 -4.32
N ASP A 162 -2.96 9.05 -5.34
CA ASP A 162 -2.68 8.00 -6.35
C ASP A 162 -1.35 8.24 -7.09
N LYS A 163 -1.06 9.49 -7.45
CA LYS A 163 0.21 9.86 -8.09
C LYS A 163 1.38 9.66 -7.14
N ASP A 164 1.25 10.08 -5.89
CA ASP A 164 2.30 9.94 -4.88
C ASP A 164 2.58 8.46 -4.58
N PHE A 165 1.55 7.61 -4.49
CA PHE A 165 1.69 6.15 -4.32
C PHE A 165 2.31 5.48 -5.54
N THR A 166 1.95 5.91 -6.74
CA THR A 166 2.50 5.38 -7.99
C THR A 166 3.98 5.74 -8.12
N ALA A 167 4.34 7.01 -7.86
CA ALA A 167 5.72 7.45 -7.88
C ALA A 167 6.56 6.78 -6.77
N GLY A 168 5.99 6.62 -5.57
CA GLY A 168 6.62 5.91 -4.45
C GLY A 168 6.98 4.47 -4.81
N ARG A 169 6.01 3.69 -5.28
CA ARG A 169 6.23 2.29 -5.68
C ARG A 169 7.17 2.17 -6.87
N GLY A 170 7.07 3.08 -7.85
CA GLY A 170 7.98 3.10 -9.00
C GLY A 170 9.44 3.24 -8.59
N ARG A 171 9.75 4.08 -7.60
CA ARG A 171 11.12 4.19 -7.04
C ARG A 171 11.59 2.91 -6.37
N VAL A 172 10.72 2.27 -5.57
CA VAL A 172 11.04 1.01 -4.89
C VAL A 172 11.29 -0.10 -5.92
N TYR A 173 10.42 -0.24 -6.91
CA TYR A 173 10.55 -1.24 -7.97
C TYR A 173 11.80 -1.01 -8.82
N ALA A 174 12.12 0.24 -9.16
CA ALA A 174 13.34 0.57 -9.89
C ALA A 174 14.60 0.17 -9.10
N ARG A 175 14.63 0.42 -7.79
CA ARG A 175 15.76 0.02 -6.94
C ARG A 175 15.89 -1.49 -6.85
N ALA A 176 14.79 -2.19 -6.52
CA ALA A 176 14.79 -3.63 -6.37
C ALA A 176 15.18 -4.37 -7.66
N THR A 177 14.60 -3.97 -8.80
CA THR A 177 14.87 -4.63 -10.09
C THR A 177 16.31 -4.42 -10.56
N ARG A 178 16.84 -3.20 -10.47
CA ARG A 178 18.26 -2.93 -10.82
C ARG A 178 19.22 -3.74 -9.98
N ALA A 179 18.92 -3.86 -8.69
CA ALA A 179 19.77 -4.58 -7.76
C ALA A 179 19.74 -6.11 -8.00
N LEU A 180 18.69 -6.62 -8.65
CA LEU A 180 18.60 -8.00 -9.15
C LEU A 180 19.16 -8.17 -10.58
N GLY A 181 19.71 -7.12 -11.20
CA GLY A 181 20.19 -7.13 -12.59
C GLY A 181 19.07 -7.08 -13.65
N TYR A 182 17.82 -6.90 -13.23
CA TYR A 182 16.67 -6.74 -14.11
C TYR A 182 16.46 -5.28 -14.50
N ARG A 183 15.79 -5.08 -15.62
CA ARG A 183 15.27 -3.77 -16.04
C ARG A 183 13.77 -3.85 -16.21
N VAL A 184 13.09 -2.78 -15.79
CA VAL A 184 11.67 -2.58 -16.10
C VAL A 184 11.58 -1.99 -17.50
N GLN A 185 11.03 -2.75 -18.44
CA GLN A 185 10.96 -2.30 -19.82
C GLN A 185 9.68 -2.82 -20.49
N VAL A 186 8.82 -1.89 -20.86
CA VAL A 186 7.71 -2.16 -21.77
C VAL A 186 8.13 -1.76 -23.18
N PRO A 187 7.97 -2.63 -24.20
CA PRO A 187 8.26 -2.27 -25.57
C PRO A 187 7.56 -0.95 -25.98
N ALA A 188 8.29 -0.08 -26.68
CA ALA A 188 7.85 1.26 -27.11
C ALA A 188 7.71 2.34 -26.01
N LEU A 189 7.97 2.02 -24.74
CA LEU A 189 8.00 3.01 -23.66
C LEU A 189 9.43 3.26 -23.17
N GLY A 190 9.69 4.48 -22.67
CA GLY A 190 10.88 4.78 -21.89
C GLY A 190 10.83 4.11 -20.51
N GLU A 191 11.96 4.11 -19.79
CA GLU A 191 12.07 3.46 -18.47
C GLU A 191 11.09 4.07 -17.45
N ASP A 192 11.04 5.40 -17.34
CA ASP A 192 10.14 6.10 -16.40
C ASP A 192 8.66 5.78 -16.67
N ALA A 193 8.25 5.82 -17.94
CA ALA A 193 6.88 5.48 -18.34
C ALA A 193 6.56 4.00 -18.11
N SER A 194 7.55 3.11 -18.26
CA SER A 194 7.41 1.68 -17.96
C SER A 194 7.23 1.45 -16.46
N LEU A 195 8.00 2.15 -15.62
CA LEU A 195 7.88 2.10 -14.15
C LEU A 195 6.54 2.66 -13.66
N GLU A 196 6.07 3.77 -14.25
CA GLU A 196 4.76 4.34 -13.94
C GLU A 196 3.62 3.38 -14.32
N LEU A 197 3.68 2.78 -15.51
CA LEU A 197 2.71 1.79 -15.96
C LEU A 197 2.70 0.54 -15.06
N MET A 198 3.88 0.01 -14.73
CA MET A 198 4.02 -1.11 -13.82
C MET A 198 3.42 -0.79 -12.44
N SER A 199 3.76 0.37 -11.88
CA SER A 199 3.31 0.79 -10.55
C SER A 199 1.80 1.02 -10.48
N SER A 200 1.24 1.70 -11.47
CA SER A 200 -0.20 1.93 -11.57
C SER A 200 -0.96 0.60 -11.75
N THR A 201 -0.48 -0.29 -12.64
CA THR A 201 -1.07 -1.61 -12.88
C THR A 201 -1.07 -2.48 -11.62
N LEU A 202 0.08 -2.63 -10.97
CA LEU A 202 0.18 -3.41 -9.73
C LEU A 202 -0.67 -2.81 -8.61
N GLY A 203 -0.82 -1.48 -8.56
CA GLY A 203 -1.66 -0.81 -7.56
C GLY A 203 -3.15 -1.01 -7.77
N ALA A 204 -3.59 -0.95 -9.02
CA ALA A 204 -4.96 -1.27 -9.39
C ALA A 204 -5.29 -2.73 -9.08
N LEU A 205 -4.39 -3.66 -9.45
CA LEU A 205 -4.54 -5.09 -9.15
C LEU A 205 -4.62 -5.33 -7.65
N MET A 206 -3.70 -4.77 -6.87
CA MET A 206 -3.68 -4.89 -5.42
C MET A 206 -4.93 -4.30 -4.76
N SER A 207 -5.38 -3.13 -5.20
CA SER A 207 -6.65 -2.53 -4.75
C SER A 207 -7.84 -3.46 -5.04
N GLY A 208 -7.88 -4.04 -6.25
CA GLY A 208 -8.92 -4.96 -6.67
C GLY A 208 -8.93 -6.26 -5.86
N LEU A 209 -7.75 -6.82 -5.57
CA LEU A 209 -7.59 -8.00 -4.71
C LEU A 209 -8.04 -7.72 -3.28
N ILE A 210 -7.74 -6.54 -2.73
CA ILE A 210 -8.19 -6.15 -1.38
C ILE A 210 -9.70 -5.94 -1.33
N ILE A 211 -10.29 -5.32 -2.36
CA ILE A 211 -11.75 -5.06 -2.42
C ILE A 211 -12.51 -6.37 -2.68
N GLY A 212 -12.02 -7.20 -3.60
CA GLY A 212 -12.65 -8.47 -3.99
C GLY A 212 -12.41 -9.61 -3.01
N GLY A 213 -11.33 -9.54 -2.23
CA GLY A 213 -10.92 -10.51 -1.22
C GLY A 213 -11.74 -10.43 0.06
N GLY A 214 -13.06 -10.49 -0.08
CA GLY A 214 -13.99 -10.64 1.04
C GLY A 214 -13.78 -11.96 1.77
N ARG A 215 -12.78 -12.02 2.66
CA ARG A 215 -12.79 -12.85 3.87
C ARG A 215 -12.48 -11.95 5.05
N SER A 216 -13.55 -11.41 5.63
CA SER A 216 -13.54 -10.99 7.03
C SER A 216 -13.20 -12.21 7.87
N GLY A 217 -12.07 -12.22 8.55
CA GLY A 217 -11.74 -13.31 9.45
C GLY A 217 -10.39 -13.07 10.10
N THR A 218 -10.42 -12.58 11.32
CA THR A 218 -9.29 -12.43 12.24
C THR A 218 -8.73 -13.78 12.72
N ASP A 219 -8.90 -14.86 11.95
CA ASP A 219 -8.48 -16.20 12.34
C ASP A 219 -7.36 -16.68 11.42
N ASP A 220 -6.15 -16.76 11.98
CA ASP A 220 -4.94 -17.37 11.40
C ASP A 220 -5.16 -18.82 10.87
N ALA A 221 -6.29 -19.45 11.19
CA ALA A 221 -6.62 -20.81 10.81
C ALA A 221 -7.12 -20.97 9.36
N ASP A 222 -7.65 -19.91 8.74
CA ASP A 222 -8.24 -19.96 7.38
C ASP A 222 -7.20 -19.77 6.26
N ASP A 223 -6.02 -19.23 6.59
CA ASP A 223 -4.93 -18.88 5.66
C ASP A 223 -4.24 -20.12 5.05
N ALA A 224 -4.49 -21.31 5.62
CA ALA A 224 -3.98 -22.58 5.11
C ALA A 224 -4.73 -23.10 3.88
N ASP A 225 -6.04 -22.84 3.77
CA ASP A 225 -6.92 -23.50 2.80
C ASP A 225 -6.94 -22.82 1.41
N ASP A 226 -6.54 -21.54 1.33
CA ASP A 226 -6.47 -20.77 0.08
C ASP A 226 -5.05 -20.71 -0.54
N SER A 227 -4.14 -21.58 -0.08
CA SER A 227 -2.76 -21.64 -0.58
C SER A 227 -2.42 -22.95 -1.29
N PHE A 228 -1.54 -22.89 -2.28
CA PHE A 228 -1.08 -24.05 -3.04
C PHE A 228 0.44 -24.03 -3.23
N THR A 229 1.03 -25.21 -3.43
CA THR A 229 2.47 -25.35 -3.68
C THR A 229 2.73 -25.60 -5.15
N ALA A 230 3.64 -24.84 -5.75
CA ALA A 230 4.03 -25.03 -7.14
C ALA A 230 5.42 -24.44 -7.45
N LYS A 231 6.10 -25.09 -8.40
CA LYS A 231 7.19 -24.50 -9.17
C LYS A 231 6.60 -23.57 -10.23
N ALA A 232 6.55 -22.28 -9.94
CA ALA A 232 5.90 -21.30 -10.81
C ALA A 232 6.90 -20.39 -11.51
N PHE A 233 6.51 -19.89 -12.68
CA PHE A 233 7.22 -18.82 -13.39
C PHE A 233 8.68 -19.12 -13.74
N GLY A 234 9.08 -20.38 -13.85
CA GLY A 234 10.47 -20.76 -14.11
C GLY A 234 11.35 -20.82 -12.86
N SER A 235 10.77 -20.72 -11.66
CA SER A 235 11.42 -21.21 -10.43
C SER A 235 11.57 -22.72 -10.50
N GLU A 236 12.74 -23.23 -10.09
CA GLU A 236 13.01 -24.68 -10.03
C GLU A 236 12.75 -25.29 -8.66
N ILE A 237 12.33 -24.48 -7.68
CA ILE A 237 11.95 -24.93 -6.34
C ILE A 237 10.46 -24.72 -6.07
N ASP A 238 9.93 -25.52 -5.16
CA ASP A 238 8.55 -25.39 -4.72
C ASP A 238 8.36 -24.15 -3.85
N GLY A 239 7.48 -23.26 -4.29
CA GLY A 239 7.01 -22.12 -3.52
C GLY A 239 5.59 -22.32 -3.04
N ARG A 240 5.25 -21.82 -1.85
CA ARG A 240 3.86 -21.72 -1.36
C ARG A 240 3.26 -20.41 -1.84
N TRP A 241 2.15 -20.50 -2.56
CA TRP A 241 1.47 -19.41 -3.24
C TRP A 241 0.07 -19.21 -2.69
N THR A 242 -0.37 -17.96 -2.70
CA THR A 242 -1.76 -17.53 -2.55
C THR A 242 -2.24 -16.97 -3.89
N ALA A 243 -3.55 -16.80 -4.08
CA ALA A 243 -4.06 -16.13 -5.27
C ALA A 243 -3.46 -14.71 -5.45
N ALA A 244 -3.30 -13.97 -4.35
CA ALA A 244 -2.75 -12.61 -4.36
C ALA A 244 -1.27 -12.60 -4.79
N SER A 245 -0.41 -13.37 -4.10
CA SER A 245 1.02 -13.44 -4.42
C SER A 245 1.29 -14.00 -5.83
N TYR A 246 0.46 -14.93 -6.30
CA TYR A 246 0.57 -15.47 -7.66
C TYR A 246 0.19 -14.43 -8.73
N ALA A 247 -0.93 -13.72 -8.54
CA ALA A 247 -1.39 -12.68 -9.47
C ALA A 247 -0.45 -11.47 -9.51
N LEU A 248 0.05 -11.03 -8.35
CA LEU A 248 0.98 -9.91 -8.25
C LEU A 248 2.35 -10.28 -8.83
N THR A 249 2.90 -11.45 -8.49
CA THR A 249 4.18 -11.91 -9.05
C THR A 249 4.13 -12.08 -10.57
N SER A 250 3.08 -12.74 -11.11
CA SER A 250 2.93 -12.87 -12.57
C SER A 250 2.85 -11.52 -13.28
N SER A 251 2.11 -10.57 -12.72
CA SER A 251 2.00 -9.21 -13.25
C SER A 251 3.35 -8.49 -13.20
N PHE A 252 4.07 -8.58 -12.07
CA PHE A 252 5.39 -7.95 -11.91
C PHE A 252 6.39 -8.45 -12.95
N LEU A 253 6.44 -9.77 -13.14
CA LEU A 253 7.34 -10.43 -14.10
C LEU A 253 7.09 -10.02 -15.55
N THR A 254 5.85 -9.66 -15.90
CA THR A 254 5.50 -9.21 -17.26
C THR A 254 6.22 -7.91 -17.65
N PHE A 255 6.62 -7.10 -16.66
CA PHE A 255 7.34 -5.84 -16.89
C PHE A 255 8.87 -6.00 -16.87
N LEU A 256 9.38 -7.18 -16.50
CA LEU A 256 10.81 -7.40 -16.34
C LEU A 256 11.43 -7.94 -17.62
N ALA A 257 12.43 -7.22 -18.13
CA ALA A 257 13.34 -7.77 -19.13
C ALA A 257 14.38 -8.65 -18.43
N PRO A 258 14.61 -9.90 -18.88
CA PRO A 258 15.61 -10.77 -18.30
C PRO A 258 17.01 -10.15 -18.38
N PRO A 259 17.90 -10.45 -17.42
CA PRO A 259 19.27 -9.95 -17.45
C PRO A 259 20.00 -10.45 -18.71
N ALA A 260 20.93 -9.66 -19.21
CA ALA A 260 21.71 -10.01 -20.41
C ALA A 260 22.65 -11.22 -20.18
N VAL A 261 22.98 -11.50 -18.92
CA VAL A 261 23.73 -12.68 -18.48
C VAL A 261 23.03 -13.24 -17.24
N PRO A 262 22.68 -14.54 -17.18
CA PRO A 262 22.20 -15.15 -15.95
C PRO A 262 23.36 -15.21 -14.95
N THR A 263 23.48 -14.20 -14.10
CA THR A 263 24.56 -14.14 -13.09
C THR A 263 24.08 -14.64 -11.75
N VAL A 264 24.76 -15.68 -11.26
CA VAL A 264 24.71 -16.16 -9.87
C VAL A 264 25.86 -15.51 -9.10
N ASP A 265 25.94 -14.19 -9.17
CA ASP A 265 26.88 -13.44 -8.34
C ASP A 265 26.19 -12.16 -7.90
N ILE A 266 25.07 -12.36 -7.20
CA ILE A 266 24.38 -11.27 -6.55
C ILE A 266 24.82 -11.30 -5.11
N ASP A 267 25.75 -10.40 -4.75
CA ASP A 267 25.93 -9.99 -3.36
C ASP A 267 24.65 -9.26 -2.90
N LEU A 268 23.64 -10.08 -2.59
CA LEU A 268 22.33 -9.60 -2.14
C LEU A 268 22.37 -9.01 -0.74
N GLN A 269 23.45 -9.25 0.02
CA GLN A 269 23.63 -8.54 1.28
C GLN A 269 23.71 -7.04 1.01
N THR A 270 24.44 -6.61 -0.01
CA THR A 270 24.57 -5.19 -0.39
C THR A 270 23.29 -4.64 -1.03
N VAL A 271 22.56 -5.45 -1.81
CA VAL A 271 21.31 -5.05 -2.49
C VAL A 271 20.14 -4.83 -1.53
N LEU A 272 20.01 -5.68 -0.51
CA LEU A 272 18.85 -5.72 0.40
C LEU A 272 19.11 -5.10 1.78
N THR A 273 20.33 -4.61 2.07
CA THR A 273 20.58 -3.74 3.26
C THR A 273 20.22 -2.28 2.99
N GLU A 274 20.03 -1.89 1.73
CA GLU A 274 19.62 -0.52 1.37
C GLU A 274 18.14 -0.39 0.95
N LEU A 275 17.35 -1.47 1.04
CA LEU A 275 15.89 -1.42 0.90
C LEU A 275 15.25 -1.02 2.23
#